data_AF-A0A7S4W5Y3-F1
#
_entry.id   AF-A0A7S4W5Y3-F1
#
_cell.length_a   1.000
_cell.length_b   1.000
_cell.length_c   1.000
_cell.angle_alpha   90.00
_cell.angle_beta   90.00
_cell.angle_gamma   90.00
#
_symmetry.space_group_name_H-M   'P 1'
#
loop_
_entity.id
_entity.type
_entity.pdbx_description
1 polymer ?
#
loop_
_entity_poly.entity_id
_entity_poly.type
_entity_poly.pdbx_seq_one_letter_code
_entity_poly.pdbx_strand_id
1 'polypeptide(L)'
;MLAATAKEFAPEEGALFAIGNCPSVGITGYLLGGGSGDVTPSTGWGSDDVLELRAVIWNGTNAEYITANKEENADFFWASLGGGGGLGVITDIKTAIVQSPEPLPHEDRRKFLYIQNLEFHYFGEESKREGLESFRRFLYEKTEESHKFGGGGFLHSESFRLNGIYLGSADEFIESFGKNGLLQDIPPVLGYHTIYRKMTSEADTLEDVCDGTGPCQDWPNFPGTIIEFESYGEAMLYKLCYQVAVRDDIEMRGTQTSGDWCKDLKISSDNCVSGKYGQKVPICGKREVLDALLEAAYDPESFFNHGGPPEWWLDLAIKDGRVPYKDTDDLPTSLGGLLIPDVDVDTL
;
A
#
# COMPACT_ATOMS: atom_id res chain seq x y z
N MET A 1 0.27 -7.15 -9.95
CA MET A 1 -0.09 -7.92 -8.73
C MET A 1 -1.27 -7.28 -8.01
N LEU A 2 -1.23 -5.99 -7.66
CA LEU A 2 -2.40 -5.31 -7.05
C LEU A 2 -3.67 -5.40 -7.91
N ALA A 3 -3.53 -5.26 -9.22
CA ALA A 3 -4.66 -5.36 -10.12
C ALA A 3 -5.27 -6.78 -10.14
N ALA A 4 -4.40 -7.79 -10.07
CA ALA A 4 -4.83 -9.19 -9.97
C ALA A 4 -5.63 -9.44 -8.68
N THR A 5 -5.16 -8.95 -7.52
CA THR A 5 -5.89 -9.09 -6.25
C THR A 5 -7.23 -8.33 -6.22
N ALA A 6 -7.39 -7.32 -7.08
CA ALA A 6 -8.62 -6.53 -7.18
C ALA A 6 -9.64 -7.09 -8.18
N LYS A 7 -9.19 -7.70 -9.29
CA LYS A 7 -10.05 -8.07 -10.44
C LYS A 7 -10.27 -9.57 -10.59
N GLU A 8 -9.27 -10.38 -10.26
CA GLU A 8 -9.26 -11.82 -10.58
C GLU A 8 -9.89 -12.69 -9.48
N PHE A 9 -10.07 -12.11 -8.27
CA PHE A 9 -10.59 -12.81 -7.10
C PHE A 9 -11.83 -12.12 -6.57
N ALA A 10 -12.82 -12.91 -6.19
CA ALA A 10 -14.02 -12.41 -5.54
C ALA A 10 -13.70 -11.93 -4.11
N PRO A 11 -14.44 -10.94 -3.57
CA PRO A 11 -14.22 -10.41 -2.22
C PRO A 11 -14.12 -11.48 -1.12
N GLU A 12 -14.94 -12.54 -1.20
CA GLU A 12 -14.96 -13.66 -0.26
C GLU A 12 -13.67 -14.51 -0.28
N GLU A 13 -12.97 -14.56 -1.41
CA GLU A 13 -11.71 -15.31 -1.53
C GLU A 13 -10.62 -14.67 -0.67
N GLY A 14 -10.71 -13.35 -0.42
CA GLY A 14 -9.81 -12.64 0.46
C GLY A 14 -8.39 -12.57 -0.08
N ALA A 15 -8.22 -12.38 -1.38
CA ALA A 15 -6.92 -12.33 -2.03
C ALA A 15 -6.02 -11.22 -1.46
N LEU A 16 -4.87 -11.63 -0.94
CA LEU A 16 -3.82 -10.78 -0.39
C LEU A 16 -2.54 -10.98 -1.18
N PHE A 17 -1.78 -9.90 -1.28
CA PHE A 17 -0.39 -9.95 -1.70
C PHE A 17 0.38 -8.88 -0.94
N ALA A 18 1.52 -9.23 -0.34
CA ALA A 18 2.38 -8.25 0.30
C ALA A 18 2.96 -7.33 -0.80
N ILE A 19 2.38 -6.14 -0.93
CA ILE A 19 2.94 -5.07 -1.76
C ILE A 19 3.56 -3.98 -0.89
N GLY A 20 4.63 -3.37 -1.42
CA GLY A 20 5.26 -2.22 -0.80
C GLY A 20 4.33 -0.99 -0.75
N ASN A 21 4.72 -0.04 0.10
CA ASN A 21 3.95 1.18 0.32
C ASN A 21 4.29 2.30 -0.66
N CYS A 22 5.45 2.24 -1.31
CA CYS A 22 5.87 3.23 -2.29
C CYS A 22 5.62 2.68 -3.69
N PRO A 23 4.71 3.26 -4.48
CA PRO A 23 4.34 2.67 -5.76
C PRO A 23 5.40 2.88 -6.86
N SER A 24 6.41 3.71 -6.61
CA SER A 24 7.63 3.85 -7.42
C SER A 24 8.58 2.65 -7.32
N VAL A 25 8.42 1.79 -6.31
CA VAL A 25 9.32 0.66 -6.09
C VAL A 25 9.07 -0.43 -7.13
N GLY A 26 10.13 -0.86 -7.80
CA GLY A 26 10.13 -1.98 -8.75
C GLY A 26 9.94 -3.34 -8.10
N ILE A 27 9.16 -4.24 -8.73
CA ILE A 27 8.68 -5.48 -8.11
C ILE A 27 9.82 -6.48 -7.92
N THR A 28 10.71 -6.54 -8.90
CA THR A 28 11.87 -7.41 -8.86
C THR A 28 12.77 -7.02 -7.69
N GLY A 29 13.11 -5.74 -7.54
CA GLY A 29 13.92 -5.28 -6.41
C GLY A 29 13.23 -5.51 -5.06
N TYR A 30 11.91 -5.25 -5.01
CA TYR A 30 11.08 -5.51 -3.84
C TYR A 30 11.14 -6.96 -3.37
N LEU A 31 10.85 -7.91 -4.26
CA LEU A 31 10.82 -9.35 -3.94
C LEU A 31 12.21 -9.91 -3.65
N LEU A 32 13.24 -9.49 -4.41
CA LEU A 32 14.61 -9.93 -4.16
C LEU A 32 15.18 -9.39 -2.83
N GLY A 33 14.70 -8.24 -2.36
CA GLY A 33 15.03 -7.67 -1.05
C GLY A 33 14.18 -8.20 0.11
N GLY A 34 13.25 -9.12 -0.14
CA GLY A 34 12.30 -9.65 0.83
C GLY A 34 10.88 -9.14 0.58
N GLY A 35 10.70 -7.82 0.58
CA GLY A 35 9.41 -7.21 0.25
C GLY A 35 8.44 -7.17 1.44
N SER A 36 8.47 -6.07 2.19
CA SER A 36 7.51 -5.84 3.28
C SER A 36 6.33 -5.00 2.82
N GLY A 37 5.16 -5.26 3.38
CA GLY A 37 3.92 -4.54 3.10
C GLY A 37 2.99 -4.54 4.30
N ASP A 38 1.86 -3.87 4.16
CA ASP A 38 0.89 -3.73 5.25
C ASP A 38 0.22 -5.05 5.64
N VAL A 39 0.29 -6.09 4.80
CA VAL A 39 -0.25 -7.43 5.12
C VAL A 39 0.82 -8.43 5.54
N THR A 40 2.10 -8.03 5.56
CA THR A 40 3.22 -8.91 5.95
C THR A 40 3.06 -9.57 7.32
N PRO A 41 2.50 -8.93 8.36
CA PRO A 41 2.25 -9.60 9.64
C PRO A 41 1.31 -10.80 9.54
N SER A 42 0.44 -10.85 8.52
CA SER A 42 -0.52 -11.93 8.28
C SER A 42 -0.07 -12.92 7.22
N THR A 43 0.69 -12.47 6.21
CA THR A 43 1.02 -13.30 5.03
C THR A 43 2.49 -13.69 4.92
N GLY A 44 3.39 -13.04 5.67
CA GLY A 44 4.83 -13.13 5.42
C GLY A 44 5.34 -12.07 4.43
N TRP A 45 6.60 -12.18 4.04
CA TRP A 45 7.23 -11.25 3.11
C TRP A 45 6.84 -11.60 1.67
N GLY A 46 6.81 -10.63 0.76
CA GLY A 46 6.47 -10.90 -0.64
C GLY A 46 7.38 -11.96 -1.28
N SER A 47 8.64 -12.06 -0.84
CA SER A 47 9.58 -13.10 -1.25
C SER A 47 9.16 -14.51 -0.85
N ASP A 48 8.41 -14.66 0.25
CA ASP A 48 7.95 -15.97 0.74
C ASP A 48 6.93 -16.60 -0.22
N ASP A 49 6.24 -15.75 -1.00
CA ASP A 49 5.21 -16.14 -1.97
C ASP A 49 5.77 -16.35 -3.39
N VAL A 50 7.08 -16.19 -3.61
CA VAL A 50 7.69 -16.47 -4.92
C VAL A 50 7.81 -17.98 -5.11
N LEU A 51 7.35 -18.47 -6.26
CA LEU A 51 7.33 -19.89 -6.62
C LEU A 51 8.46 -20.25 -7.59
N GLU A 52 8.79 -19.35 -8.51
CA GLU A 52 9.81 -19.56 -9.54
C GLU A 52 10.38 -18.22 -10.01
N LEU A 53 11.67 -18.22 -10.34
CA LEU A 53 12.36 -17.13 -11.01
C LEU A 53 12.92 -17.64 -12.34
N ARG A 54 12.83 -16.83 -13.39
CA ARG A 54 13.67 -17.01 -14.58
C ARG A 54 14.71 -15.92 -14.64
N ALA A 55 15.95 -16.30 -14.91
CA ALA A 55 17.08 -15.41 -14.77
C ALA A 55 18.15 -15.66 -15.83
N VAL A 56 18.89 -14.60 -16.18
CA VAL A 56 20.16 -14.67 -16.88
C VAL A 56 21.28 -14.55 -15.85
N ILE A 57 22.12 -15.58 -15.75
CA ILE A 57 23.28 -15.62 -14.85
C ILE A 57 24.58 -15.67 -15.65
N TRP A 58 25.69 -15.32 -15.00
CA TRP A 58 27.03 -15.48 -15.59
C TRP A 58 27.75 -16.66 -14.93
N ASN A 59 28.07 -17.69 -15.71
CA ASN A 59 28.74 -18.89 -15.19
C ASN A 59 30.29 -18.77 -15.12
N GLY A 60 30.83 -17.58 -15.40
CA GLY A 60 32.27 -17.33 -15.50
C GLY A 60 32.79 -17.24 -16.95
N THR A 61 32.07 -17.85 -17.91
CA THR A 61 32.46 -17.91 -19.33
C THR A 61 31.41 -17.37 -20.29
N ASN A 62 30.13 -17.64 -20.01
CA ASN A 62 28.99 -17.22 -20.83
C ASN A 62 27.81 -16.80 -19.94
N ALA A 63 26.87 -16.06 -20.53
CA ALA A 63 25.57 -15.83 -19.94
C ALA A 63 24.67 -17.05 -20.19
N GLU A 64 23.99 -17.53 -19.16
CA GLU A 64 23.08 -18.67 -19.21
C GLU A 64 21.70 -18.27 -18.71
N TYR A 65 20.66 -18.72 -19.40
CA TYR A 65 19.28 -18.58 -18.96
C TYR A 65 18.93 -19.79 -18.10
N ILE A 66 18.43 -19.54 -16.88
CA ILE A 66 18.08 -20.56 -15.91
C ILE A 66 16.64 -20.37 -15.42
N THR A 67 16.02 -21.48 -15.02
CA THR A 67 14.82 -21.49 -14.19
C THR A 67 15.22 -21.88 -12.77
N ALA A 68 14.77 -21.14 -11.78
CA ALA A 68 15.13 -21.36 -10.39
C ALA A 68 13.88 -21.44 -9.50
N ASN A 69 13.76 -22.53 -8.76
CA ASN A 69 12.68 -22.80 -7.81
C ASN A 69 13.21 -23.72 -6.69
N LYS A 70 12.33 -24.31 -5.88
CA LYS A 70 12.74 -25.19 -4.77
C LYS A 70 13.41 -26.50 -5.21
N GLU A 71 13.24 -26.91 -6.47
CA GLU A 71 13.71 -28.19 -7.01
C GLU A 71 14.84 -28.02 -8.05
N GLU A 72 14.90 -26.87 -8.74
CA GLU A 72 15.89 -26.54 -9.77
C GLU A 72 16.64 -25.25 -9.41
N ASN A 73 17.99 -25.24 -9.48
CA ASN A 73 18.84 -24.09 -9.11
C ASN A 73 18.46 -23.50 -7.72
N ALA A 74 18.18 -24.38 -6.75
CA ALA A 74 17.58 -24.02 -5.47
C ALA A 74 18.46 -23.12 -4.59
N ASP A 75 19.78 -23.18 -4.77
CA ASP A 75 20.74 -22.29 -4.13
C ASP A 75 20.64 -20.85 -4.67
N PHE A 76 20.54 -20.68 -5.99
CA PHE A 76 20.26 -19.39 -6.62
C PHE A 76 18.90 -18.85 -6.19
N PHE A 77 17.86 -19.70 -6.19
CA PHE A 77 16.52 -19.34 -5.77
C PHE A 77 16.50 -18.84 -4.32
N TRP A 78 17.04 -19.63 -3.39
CA TRP A 78 17.12 -19.27 -1.97
C TRP A 78 17.93 -17.98 -1.75
N ALA A 79 19.07 -17.83 -2.42
CA ALA A 79 19.90 -16.64 -2.28
C ALA A 79 19.24 -15.38 -2.88
N SER A 80 18.41 -15.53 -3.91
CA SER A 80 17.71 -14.42 -4.57
C SER A 80 16.57 -13.84 -3.71
N LEU A 81 15.90 -14.66 -2.91
CA LEU A 81 14.74 -14.26 -2.11
C LEU A 81 15.15 -13.69 -0.74
N GLY A 82 15.68 -12.47 -0.75
CA GLY A 82 16.15 -11.73 0.43
C GLY A 82 17.63 -11.34 0.38
N GLY A 83 18.40 -11.86 -0.58
CA GLY A 83 19.81 -11.49 -0.79
C GLY A 83 20.02 -10.20 -1.57
N GLY A 84 18.96 -9.58 -2.10
CA GLY A 84 19.01 -8.37 -2.90
C GLY A 84 19.52 -8.62 -4.33
N GLY A 85 20.16 -7.61 -4.91
CA GLY A 85 20.65 -7.66 -6.29
C GLY A 85 22.04 -8.30 -6.44
N GLY A 86 22.39 -8.67 -7.68
CA GLY A 86 23.77 -9.01 -8.08
C GLY A 86 24.03 -10.49 -8.37
N LEU A 87 23.05 -11.37 -8.18
CA LEU A 87 23.19 -12.80 -8.51
C LEU A 87 22.89 -13.10 -9.99
N GLY A 88 22.08 -12.27 -10.64
CA GLY A 88 21.69 -12.41 -12.03
C GLY A 88 20.72 -11.31 -12.45
N VAL A 89 20.26 -11.37 -13.69
CA VAL A 89 19.19 -10.51 -14.23
C VAL A 89 17.90 -11.32 -14.27
N ILE A 90 16.97 -11.02 -13.36
CA ILE A 90 15.65 -11.66 -13.35
C ILE A 90 14.82 -11.13 -14.53
N THR A 91 14.25 -12.03 -15.31
CA THR A 91 13.39 -11.71 -16.45
C THR A 91 11.93 -12.01 -16.18
N ASP A 92 11.65 -13.03 -15.35
CA ASP A 92 10.29 -13.46 -15.04
C ASP A 92 10.19 -13.92 -13.59
N ILE A 93 9.01 -13.72 -12.98
CA ILE A 93 8.70 -14.11 -11.61
C ILE A 93 7.32 -14.79 -11.62
N LYS A 94 7.25 -16.02 -11.09
CA LYS A 94 5.98 -16.66 -10.73
C LYS A 94 5.78 -16.53 -9.24
N THR A 95 4.62 -16.03 -8.80
CA THR A 95 4.30 -15.83 -7.38
C THR A 95 2.87 -16.27 -7.07
N ALA A 96 2.60 -16.61 -5.81
CA ALA A 96 1.27 -16.92 -5.33
C ALA A 96 0.53 -15.67 -4.88
N ILE A 97 -0.79 -15.68 -5.03
CA ILE A 97 -1.69 -14.79 -4.29
C ILE A 97 -2.17 -15.58 -3.07
N VAL A 98 -2.05 -14.97 -1.89
CA VAL A 98 -2.34 -15.64 -0.62
C VAL A 98 -3.78 -15.35 -0.21
N GLN A 99 -4.47 -16.36 0.28
CA GLN A 99 -5.78 -16.15 0.89
C GLN A 99 -5.62 -15.52 2.28
N SER A 100 -6.44 -14.51 2.58
CA SER A 100 -6.53 -13.91 3.90
C SER A 100 -6.74 -15.00 4.97
N PRO A 101 -5.89 -15.04 6.02
CA PRO A 101 -5.96 -16.07 7.06
C PRO A 101 -7.19 -15.94 7.96
N GLU A 102 -7.86 -14.78 7.92
CA GLU A 102 -9.07 -14.55 8.69
C GLU A 102 -10.18 -15.52 8.28
N PRO A 103 -11.08 -15.92 9.19
CA PRO A 103 -12.27 -16.64 8.78
C PRO A 103 -13.18 -15.73 7.95
N LEU A 104 -13.96 -16.32 7.03
CA LEU A 104 -15.09 -15.62 6.43
C LEU A 104 -16.06 -15.21 7.55
N PRO A 105 -16.45 -13.92 7.64
CA PRO A 105 -17.44 -13.49 8.63
C PRO A 105 -18.81 -14.15 8.40
N HIS A 106 -19.70 -14.04 9.39
CA HIS A 106 -21.07 -14.58 9.32
C HIS A 106 -21.92 -14.04 8.14
N GLU A 107 -21.47 -12.97 7.48
CA GLU A 107 -22.11 -12.36 6.30
C GLU A 107 -21.42 -12.74 4.97
N ASP A 108 -20.58 -13.78 4.98
CA ASP A 108 -19.84 -14.32 3.83
C ASP A 108 -18.97 -13.28 3.09
N ARG A 109 -18.61 -12.17 3.74
CA ARG A 109 -17.78 -11.10 3.16
C ARG A 109 -16.68 -10.66 4.09
N ARG A 110 -15.43 -10.76 3.63
CA ARG A 110 -14.26 -10.21 4.34
C ARG A 110 -14.30 -8.68 4.27
N LYS A 111 -13.72 -8.04 5.28
CA LYS A 111 -13.58 -6.58 5.35
C LYS A 111 -12.12 -6.21 5.55
N PHE A 112 -11.74 -5.09 4.97
CA PHE A 112 -10.38 -4.55 5.04
C PHE A 112 -10.48 -3.08 5.40
N LEU A 113 -9.83 -2.68 6.48
CA LEU A 113 -9.85 -1.31 6.95
C LEU A 113 -8.53 -0.64 6.58
N TYR A 114 -8.60 0.42 5.76
CA TYR A 114 -7.48 1.33 5.60
C TYR A 114 -7.48 2.37 6.72
N ILE A 115 -6.40 2.34 7.51
CA ILE A 115 -6.16 3.29 8.61
C ILE A 115 -5.32 4.43 8.04
N GLN A 116 -5.90 5.63 8.05
CA GLN A 116 -5.31 6.85 7.50
C GLN A 116 -5.11 7.89 8.60
N ASN A 117 -3.86 8.24 8.86
CA ASN A 117 -3.44 9.25 9.84
C ASN A 117 -4.09 9.06 11.22
N LEU A 118 -4.10 7.84 11.75
CA LEU A 118 -4.53 7.61 13.13
C LEU A 118 -3.48 8.19 14.07
N GLU A 119 -3.81 9.23 14.81
CA GLU A 119 -2.87 9.96 15.68
C GLU A 119 -3.09 9.62 17.15
N PHE A 120 -1.98 9.30 17.82
CA PHE A 120 -1.91 9.10 19.25
C PHE A 120 -1.18 10.31 19.81
N HIS A 121 -1.88 11.16 20.54
CA HIS A 121 -1.29 12.35 21.15
C HIS A 121 -0.76 12.02 22.54
N TYR A 122 0.44 12.52 22.85
CA TYR A 122 1.11 12.31 24.11
C TYR A 122 1.50 13.65 24.73
N PHE A 123 1.17 13.82 26.01
CA PHE A 123 1.46 15.02 26.78
C PHE A 123 2.64 14.75 27.72
N GLY A 124 3.85 15.11 27.29
CA GLY A 124 5.09 14.87 28.03
C GLY A 124 5.71 13.49 27.80
N GLU A 125 6.91 13.30 28.36
CA GLU A 125 7.72 12.10 28.09
C GLU A 125 7.14 10.82 28.69
N GLU A 126 6.46 10.92 29.84
CA GLU A 126 5.88 9.78 30.54
C GLU A 126 4.72 9.16 29.76
N SER A 127 3.74 9.97 29.35
CA SER A 127 2.61 9.50 28.54
C SER A 127 3.05 8.99 27.17
N LYS A 128 4.08 9.60 26.57
CA LYS A 128 4.68 9.11 25.33
C LYS A 128 5.31 7.74 25.49
N ARG A 129 6.08 7.54 26.58
CA ARG A 129 6.65 6.24 26.91
C ARG A 129 5.55 5.21 27.12
N GLU A 130 4.51 5.54 27.88
CA GLU A 130 3.40 4.64 28.16
C GLU A 130 2.64 4.24 26.89
N GLY A 131 2.39 5.19 25.98
CA GLY A 131 1.75 4.93 24.69
C GLY A 131 2.56 3.99 23.81
N LEU A 132 3.87 4.27 23.66
CA LEU A 132 4.77 3.40 22.89
C LEU A 132 4.93 2.00 23.51
N GLU A 133 4.96 1.91 24.84
CA GLU A 133 4.97 0.63 25.56
C GLU A 133 3.66 -0.14 25.35
N SER A 134 2.51 0.53 25.33
CA SER A 134 1.22 -0.10 25.04
C SER A 134 1.17 -0.64 23.61
N PHE A 135 1.68 0.13 22.65
CA PHE A 135 1.79 -0.34 21.26
C PHE A 135 2.76 -1.51 21.12
N ARG A 136 3.92 -1.50 21.82
CA ARG A 136 4.84 -2.64 21.86
C ARG A 136 4.14 -3.89 22.43
N ARG A 137 3.43 -3.76 23.55
CA ARG A 137 2.71 -4.90 24.15
C ARG A 137 1.67 -5.46 23.18
N PHE A 138 0.92 -4.61 22.49
CA PHE A 138 0.01 -5.06 21.45
C PHE A 138 0.75 -5.86 20.37
N LEU A 139 1.82 -5.30 19.79
CA LEU A 139 2.52 -5.98 18.71
C LEU A 139 3.14 -7.34 19.12
N TYR A 140 3.76 -7.42 20.30
CA TYR A 140 4.57 -8.58 20.69
C TYR A 140 3.93 -9.55 21.68
N GLU A 141 2.91 -9.12 22.43
CA GLU A 141 2.26 -9.94 23.47
C GLU A 141 0.82 -10.33 23.07
N LYS A 142 0.24 -9.67 22.06
CA LYS A 142 -1.14 -9.86 21.60
C LYS A 142 -1.21 -10.38 20.17
N THR A 143 -0.41 -11.40 19.85
CA THR A 143 -0.19 -11.87 18.48
C THR A 143 -1.45 -12.34 17.75
N GLU A 144 -2.43 -12.90 18.46
CA GLU A 144 -3.73 -13.28 17.87
C GLU A 144 -4.55 -12.07 17.37
N GLU A 145 -4.26 -10.87 17.87
CA GLU A 145 -4.98 -9.65 17.52
C GLU A 145 -4.12 -8.73 16.66
N SER A 146 -2.81 -8.69 16.93
CA SER A 146 -1.87 -7.79 16.27
C SER A 146 -1.48 -8.24 14.87
N HIS A 147 -1.52 -9.55 14.55
CA HIS A 147 -1.19 -10.02 13.20
C HIS A 147 -2.15 -9.49 12.13
N LYS A 148 -3.40 -9.15 12.51
CA LYS A 148 -4.40 -8.54 11.64
C LYS A 148 -4.05 -7.12 11.22
N PHE A 149 -3.21 -6.44 12.00
CA PHE A 149 -2.75 -5.09 11.70
C PHE A 149 -1.35 -5.14 11.08
N GLY A 150 -1.17 -4.48 9.95
CA GLY A 150 0.16 -4.14 9.48
C GLY A 150 0.19 -2.78 8.82
N GLY A 151 1.36 -2.16 8.90
CA GLY A 151 1.55 -0.78 8.50
C GLY A 151 2.73 -0.15 9.21
N GLY A 152 2.75 1.18 9.19
CA GLY A 152 3.85 1.96 9.74
C GLY A 152 3.38 3.30 10.25
N GLY A 153 4.28 3.99 10.95
CA GLY A 153 3.95 5.27 11.52
C GLY A 153 5.11 6.22 11.64
N PHE A 154 4.77 7.48 11.86
CA PHE A 154 5.70 8.57 12.06
C PHE A 154 5.66 8.97 13.52
N LEU A 155 6.81 8.88 14.17
CA LEU A 155 6.97 9.37 15.54
C LEU A 155 7.34 10.86 15.50
N HIS A 156 6.44 11.70 15.98
CA HIS A 156 6.65 13.12 16.18
C HIS A 156 7.03 13.40 17.65
N SER A 157 7.30 14.67 17.97
CA SER A 157 7.64 15.07 19.35
C SER A 157 6.50 14.73 20.31
N GLU A 158 5.26 15.04 19.93
CA GLU A 158 4.06 14.97 20.79
C GLU A 158 3.00 13.99 20.26
N SER A 159 3.26 13.30 19.15
CA SER A 159 2.33 12.31 18.63
C SER A 159 3.03 11.14 17.96
N PHE A 160 2.31 10.03 17.84
CA PHE A 160 2.63 8.95 16.93
C PHE A 160 1.49 8.82 15.93
N ARG A 161 1.79 8.86 14.63
CA ARG A 161 0.79 8.74 13.57
C ARG A 161 0.92 7.38 12.90
N LEU A 162 -0.13 6.58 12.92
CA LEU A 162 -0.22 5.30 12.24
C LEU A 162 -0.93 5.40 10.89
N ASN A 163 -0.46 4.61 9.93
CA ASN A 163 -1.13 4.27 8.69
C ASN A 163 -0.98 2.78 8.44
N GLY A 164 -1.96 2.13 7.82
CA GLY A 164 -1.84 0.70 7.53
C GLY A 164 -3.15 0.08 7.09
N ILE A 165 -3.14 -1.25 7.08
CA ILE A 165 -4.30 -2.09 6.83
C ILE A 165 -4.60 -2.90 8.09
N TYR A 166 -5.88 -3.01 8.40
CA TYR A 166 -6.39 -3.97 9.37
C TYR A 166 -7.29 -4.99 8.64
N LEU A 167 -7.01 -6.27 8.85
CA LEU A 167 -7.80 -7.38 8.32
C LEU A 167 -9.04 -7.58 9.21
N GLY A 168 -10.14 -6.93 8.85
CA GLY A 168 -11.38 -6.96 9.61
C GLY A 168 -12.23 -5.72 9.38
N SER A 169 -13.40 -5.70 10.01
CA SER A 169 -14.31 -4.56 9.99
C SER A 169 -13.82 -3.41 10.88
N ALA A 170 -14.46 -2.25 10.73
CA ALA A 170 -14.24 -1.14 11.65
C ALA A 170 -14.56 -1.51 13.11
N ASP A 171 -15.65 -2.25 13.38
CA ASP A 171 -16.00 -2.68 14.74
C ASP A 171 -14.93 -3.58 15.37
N GLU A 172 -14.41 -4.55 14.61
CA GLU A 172 -13.35 -5.46 15.08
C GLU A 172 -12.05 -4.68 15.39
N PHE A 173 -11.71 -3.71 14.55
CA PHE A 173 -10.58 -2.80 14.79
C PHE A 173 -10.76 -2.02 16.08
N ILE A 174 -11.94 -1.41 16.28
CA ILE A 174 -12.24 -0.60 17.46
C ILE A 174 -12.20 -1.45 18.74
N GLU A 175 -12.78 -2.64 18.71
CA GLU A 175 -12.72 -3.58 19.83
C GLU A 175 -11.28 -3.96 20.15
N SER A 176 -10.50 -4.36 19.13
CA SER A 176 -9.13 -4.81 19.26
C SER A 176 -8.19 -3.72 19.79
N PHE A 177 -8.19 -2.55 19.16
CA PHE A 177 -7.33 -1.43 19.58
C PHE A 177 -7.83 -0.81 20.90
N GLY A 178 -9.14 -0.71 21.10
CA GLY A 178 -9.74 -0.16 22.31
C GLY A 178 -9.41 -0.98 23.56
N LYS A 179 -9.64 -2.30 23.53
CA LYS A 179 -9.37 -3.17 24.69
C LYS A 179 -7.88 -3.28 25.04
N ASN A 180 -7.00 -3.01 24.08
CA ASN A 180 -5.55 -2.98 24.26
C ASN A 180 -5.01 -1.58 24.63
N GLY A 181 -5.90 -0.61 24.90
CA GLY A 181 -5.53 0.73 25.36
C GLY A 181 -4.86 1.59 24.27
N LEU A 182 -5.11 1.28 23.00
CA LEU A 182 -4.56 2.01 21.87
C LEU A 182 -5.50 3.14 21.40
N LEU A 183 -6.81 3.01 21.62
CA LEU A 183 -7.73 4.12 21.33
C LEU A 183 -7.98 4.91 22.61
N GLN A 184 -7.55 6.16 22.61
CA GLN A 184 -7.87 7.10 23.67
C GLN A 184 -9.08 7.93 23.27
N ASP A 185 -10.01 8.12 24.20
CA ASP A 185 -11.13 9.03 24.00
C ASP A 185 -10.66 10.48 24.20
N ILE A 186 -10.64 11.23 23.12
CA ILE A 186 -10.19 12.62 23.07
C ILE A 186 -11.42 13.53 23.07
N PRO A 187 -11.50 14.53 23.98
CA PRO A 187 -12.60 15.47 23.98
C PRO A 187 -12.78 16.19 22.63
N PRO A 188 -14.00 16.24 22.06
CA PRO A 188 -14.26 16.90 20.78
C PRO A 188 -13.86 18.38 20.72
N VAL A 189 -13.78 19.06 21.88
CA VAL A 189 -13.36 20.47 21.99
C VAL A 189 -11.93 20.71 21.50
N LEU A 190 -11.11 19.67 21.39
CA LEU A 190 -9.74 19.78 20.87
C LEU A 190 -9.66 19.77 19.34
N GLY A 191 -10.80 19.64 18.63
CA GLY A 191 -10.85 19.61 17.17
C GLY A 191 -10.34 18.29 16.55
N TYR A 192 -10.06 17.29 17.39
CA TYR A 192 -9.70 15.95 16.98
C TYR A 192 -10.95 15.09 16.89
N HIS A 193 -11.12 14.42 15.75
CA HIS A 193 -12.33 13.69 15.46
C HIS A 193 -12.06 12.39 14.71
N THR A 194 -12.90 11.39 14.99
CA THR A 194 -12.95 10.15 14.23
C THR A 194 -13.77 10.34 12.96
N ILE A 195 -13.15 10.06 11.82
CA ILE A 195 -13.83 9.98 10.54
C ILE A 195 -13.93 8.51 10.17
N TYR A 196 -15.15 8.04 9.92
CA TYR A 196 -15.40 6.68 9.46
C TYR A 196 -16.15 6.72 8.13
N ARG A 197 -15.55 6.07 7.14
CA ARG A 197 -16.12 5.92 5.80
C ARG A 197 -16.17 4.46 5.42
N LYS A 198 -17.02 4.13 4.47
CA LYS A 198 -17.04 2.80 3.87
C LYS A 198 -17.25 2.88 2.36
N MET A 199 -16.72 1.87 1.69
CA MET A 199 -16.90 1.63 0.27
C MET A 199 -17.58 0.28 0.09
N THR A 200 -18.86 0.28 -0.30
CA THR A 200 -19.61 -0.95 -0.60
C THR A 200 -19.56 -1.24 -2.09
N SER A 201 -19.73 -2.50 -2.51
CA SER A 201 -19.77 -2.86 -3.94
C SER A 201 -20.82 -2.11 -4.77
N GLU A 202 -21.91 -1.64 -4.16
CA GLU A 202 -22.99 -0.91 -4.83
C GLU A 202 -22.78 0.62 -4.85
N ALA A 203 -21.80 1.14 -4.09
CA ALA A 203 -21.60 2.58 -3.94
C ALA A 203 -20.68 3.17 -5.03
N ASP A 204 -21.14 4.25 -5.67
CA ASP A 204 -20.33 5.03 -6.62
C ASP A 204 -19.26 5.89 -5.91
N THR A 205 -19.46 6.23 -4.64
CA THR A 205 -18.57 7.07 -3.84
C THR A 205 -18.50 6.59 -2.40
N LEU A 206 -17.42 6.92 -1.70
CA LEU A 206 -17.31 6.68 -0.26
C LEU A 206 -18.51 7.25 0.49
N GLU A 207 -19.11 6.41 1.33
CA GLU A 207 -20.18 6.81 2.23
C GLU A 207 -19.58 7.31 3.54
N ASP A 208 -19.89 8.55 3.93
CA ASP A 208 -19.57 9.09 5.25
C ASP A 208 -20.51 8.45 6.28
N VAL A 209 -19.97 7.55 7.10
CA VAL A 209 -20.71 6.95 8.23
C VAL A 209 -20.58 7.83 9.47
N CYS A 210 -19.41 8.44 9.66
CA CYS A 210 -19.16 9.49 10.63
C CYS A 210 -18.30 10.59 10.01
N ASP A 211 -18.79 11.83 10.10
CA ASP A 211 -18.20 13.01 9.47
C ASP A 211 -17.19 13.74 10.36
N GLY A 212 -16.90 13.20 11.54
CA GLY A 212 -15.95 13.79 12.48
C GLY A 212 -16.49 15.02 13.19
N THR A 213 -17.79 15.13 13.47
CA THR A 213 -18.35 16.21 14.30
C THR A 213 -18.60 15.79 15.77
N GLY A 214 -18.28 14.54 16.14
CA GLY A 214 -18.47 13.96 17.47
C GLY A 214 -18.01 12.49 17.55
N PRO A 215 -18.28 11.77 18.66
CA PRO A 215 -18.01 10.34 18.74
C PRO A 215 -18.77 9.60 17.63
N CYS A 216 -18.09 8.65 16.98
CA CYS A 216 -18.67 7.80 15.97
C CYS A 216 -19.44 6.65 16.64
N GLN A 217 -20.78 6.70 16.64
CA GLN A 217 -21.60 5.71 17.34
C GLN A 217 -21.24 5.62 18.84
N ASP A 218 -20.96 4.42 19.36
CA ASP A 218 -20.50 4.16 20.73
C ASP A 218 -18.96 4.02 20.82
N TRP A 219 -18.22 4.37 19.77
CA TRP A 219 -16.77 4.28 19.73
C TRP A 219 -16.11 5.46 20.48
N PRO A 220 -14.89 5.26 21.02
CA PRO A 220 -14.08 6.37 21.53
C PRO A 220 -13.82 7.39 20.40
N ASN A 221 -13.73 8.68 20.74
CA ASN A 221 -13.34 9.70 19.78
C ASN A 221 -11.80 9.77 19.69
N PHE A 222 -11.22 9.33 18.58
CA PHE A 222 -9.79 9.42 18.30
C PHE A 222 -9.52 10.18 17.00
N PRO A 223 -8.36 10.87 16.85
CA PRO A 223 -8.03 11.59 15.64
C PRO A 223 -7.57 10.62 14.56
N GLY A 224 -8.33 10.52 13.49
CA GLY A 224 -7.94 9.69 12.36
C GLY A 224 -9.09 9.42 11.42
N THR A 225 -8.74 8.91 10.25
CA THR A 225 -9.72 8.41 9.28
C THR A 225 -9.55 6.91 9.14
N ILE A 226 -10.64 6.18 9.27
CA ILE A 226 -10.69 4.76 8.94
C ILE A 226 -11.68 4.54 7.80
N ILE A 227 -11.30 3.72 6.83
CA ILE A 227 -12.08 3.49 5.62
C ILE A 227 -12.20 2.00 5.38
N GLU A 228 -13.43 1.49 5.40
CA GLU A 228 -13.72 0.07 5.22
C GLU A 228 -13.99 -0.26 3.75
N PHE A 229 -13.41 -1.37 3.29
CA PHE A 229 -13.56 -1.91 1.93
C PHE A 229 -13.97 -3.39 1.98
N GLU A 230 -14.59 -3.87 0.90
CA GLU A 230 -14.97 -5.28 0.76
C GLU A 230 -13.83 -6.16 0.20
N SER A 231 -12.80 -5.55 -0.39
CA SER A 231 -11.61 -6.27 -0.86
C SER A 231 -10.31 -5.53 -0.50
N TYR A 232 -9.24 -6.30 -0.33
CA TYR A 232 -7.90 -5.77 -0.12
C TYR A 232 -7.42 -4.96 -1.33
N GLY A 233 -7.72 -5.43 -2.55
CA GLY A 233 -7.40 -4.74 -3.79
C GLY A 233 -7.97 -3.32 -3.84
N GLU A 234 -9.24 -3.14 -3.48
CA GLU A 234 -9.87 -1.81 -3.42
C GLU A 234 -9.23 -0.91 -2.36
N ALA A 235 -8.96 -1.44 -1.17
CA ALA A 235 -8.29 -0.69 -0.10
C ALA A 235 -6.93 -0.17 -0.56
N MET A 236 -6.17 -1.00 -1.27
CA MET A 236 -4.86 -0.64 -1.78
C MET A 236 -4.90 0.29 -3.01
N LEU A 237 -5.90 0.17 -3.89
CA LEU A 237 -6.14 1.14 -4.96
C LEU A 237 -6.52 2.53 -4.40
N TYR A 238 -7.35 2.57 -3.36
CA TYR A 238 -7.66 3.81 -2.66
C TYR A 238 -6.40 4.41 -2.03
N LYS A 239 -5.60 3.59 -1.34
CA LYS A 239 -4.33 4.02 -0.75
C LYS A 239 -3.38 4.58 -1.81
N LEU A 240 -3.22 3.90 -2.94
CA LEU A 240 -2.44 4.37 -4.08
C LEU A 240 -2.93 5.74 -4.55
N CYS A 241 -4.24 5.88 -4.78
CA CYS A 241 -4.83 7.17 -5.14
C CYS A 241 -4.48 8.25 -4.13
N TYR A 242 -4.65 7.97 -2.84
CA TYR A 242 -4.40 8.94 -1.77
C TYR A 242 -2.93 9.37 -1.71
N GLN A 243 -2.00 8.42 -1.87
CA GLN A 243 -0.57 8.70 -1.89
C GLN A 243 -0.20 9.58 -3.08
N VAL A 244 -0.76 9.29 -4.25
CA VAL A 244 -0.57 10.03 -5.49
C VAL A 244 -1.16 11.44 -5.42
N ALA A 245 -2.43 11.55 -5.02
CA ALA A 245 -3.21 12.76 -5.17
C ALA A 245 -3.03 13.74 -4.00
N VAL A 246 -2.77 13.24 -2.80
CA VAL A 246 -2.85 14.03 -1.56
C VAL A 246 -1.51 14.14 -0.84
N ARG A 247 -0.71 13.07 -0.81
CA ARG A 247 0.41 12.95 0.13
C ARG A 247 1.70 13.70 -0.27
N ASP A 248 1.74 14.33 -1.45
CA ASP A 248 2.85 15.20 -1.88
C ASP A 248 4.24 14.52 -1.78
N ASP A 249 4.28 13.25 -2.17
CA ASP A 249 5.50 12.45 -2.12
C ASP A 249 6.44 12.86 -3.27
N ILE A 250 7.64 13.35 -2.96
CA ILE A 250 8.62 13.84 -3.93
C ILE A 250 9.08 12.71 -4.86
N GLU A 251 9.20 11.48 -4.35
CA GLU A 251 9.57 10.31 -5.14
C GLU A 251 8.57 10.09 -6.28
N MET A 252 7.29 10.28 -5.99
CA MET A 252 6.20 10.17 -6.96
C MET A 252 6.09 11.33 -7.93
N ARG A 253 6.76 12.47 -7.68
CA ARG A 253 6.83 13.56 -8.67
C ARG A 253 7.77 13.21 -9.81
N GLY A 254 8.78 12.40 -9.54
CA GLY A 254 9.73 12.01 -10.57
C GLY A 254 9.17 10.98 -11.55
N THR A 255 8.21 10.15 -11.12
CA THR A 255 7.65 9.04 -11.91
C THR A 255 6.46 9.44 -12.78
N GLN A 256 6.01 10.69 -12.72
CA GLN A 256 4.83 11.15 -13.46
C GLN A 256 5.17 11.35 -14.92
N THR A 257 4.39 10.80 -15.84
CA THR A 257 4.53 11.12 -17.27
C THR A 257 4.01 12.52 -17.59
N SER A 258 3.01 13.00 -16.85
CA SER A 258 2.46 14.35 -16.95
C SER A 258 2.07 14.92 -15.58
N GLY A 259 1.90 16.24 -15.49
CA GLY A 259 1.27 16.87 -14.33
C GLY A 259 -0.24 16.68 -14.24
N ASP A 260 -0.88 15.97 -15.20
CA ASP A 260 -2.32 15.78 -15.31
C ASP A 260 -2.67 14.28 -15.27
N TRP A 261 -2.70 13.74 -14.04
CA TRP A 261 -3.01 12.33 -13.78
C TRP A 261 -4.40 11.94 -14.25
N CYS A 262 -5.35 12.88 -14.19
CA CYS A 262 -6.69 12.63 -14.67
C CYS A 262 -6.72 12.36 -16.17
N LYS A 263 -5.95 13.13 -16.95
CA LYS A 263 -5.81 12.88 -18.37
C LYS A 263 -5.13 11.53 -18.64
N ASP A 264 -4.08 11.21 -17.89
CA ASP A 264 -3.32 9.97 -18.07
C ASP A 264 -4.16 8.73 -17.71
N LEU A 265 -5.00 8.84 -16.67
CA LEU A 265 -5.97 7.81 -16.26
C LEU A 265 -7.28 7.85 -17.06
N LYS A 266 -7.44 8.80 -18.00
CA LYS A 266 -8.65 8.99 -18.81
C LYS A 266 -9.92 9.21 -17.97
N ILE A 267 -9.80 9.88 -16.82
CA ILE A 267 -10.88 10.18 -15.88
C ILE A 267 -11.59 11.49 -16.26
N SER A 268 -12.91 11.56 -16.05
CA SER A 268 -13.69 12.79 -16.26
C SER A 268 -13.18 13.97 -15.42
N SER A 269 -13.22 15.18 -15.95
CA SER A 269 -12.79 16.39 -15.22
C SER A 269 -13.58 16.65 -13.93
N ASP A 270 -14.80 16.14 -13.82
CA ASP A 270 -15.65 16.27 -12.62
C ASP A 270 -15.16 15.39 -11.45
N ASN A 271 -14.26 14.45 -11.75
CA ASN A 271 -13.60 13.58 -10.79
C ASN A 271 -12.16 14.03 -10.51
N CYS A 272 -11.84 15.28 -10.82
CA CYS A 272 -10.50 15.83 -10.75
C CYS A 272 -10.47 17.12 -9.95
N VAL A 273 -9.37 17.32 -9.23
CA VAL A 273 -9.10 18.54 -8.48
C VAL A 273 -7.69 19.04 -8.80
N SER A 274 -7.48 20.34 -8.58
CA SER A 274 -6.13 20.90 -8.62
C SER A 274 -5.34 20.38 -7.43
N GLY A 275 -4.29 19.63 -7.71
CA GLY A 275 -3.30 19.22 -6.73
C GLY A 275 -2.35 20.36 -6.38
N LYS A 276 -1.33 20.04 -5.58
CA LYS A 276 -0.23 20.96 -5.34
C LYS A 276 0.56 21.21 -6.63
N TYR A 277 1.24 22.36 -6.70
CA TYR A 277 2.12 22.72 -7.82
C TYR A 277 1.45 22.75 -9.21
N GLY A 278 0.13 22.92 -9.28
CA GLY A 278 -0.61 23.03 -10.54
C GLY A 278 -0.91 21.70 -11.22
N GLN A 279 -0.69 20.57 -10.53
CA GLN A 279 -1.10 19.26 -11.01
C GLN A 279 -2.63 19.14 -11.08
N LYS A 280 -3.13 18.26 -11.95
CA LYS A 280 -4.50 17.75 -11.89
C LYS A 280 -4.49 16.31 -11.40
N VAL A 281 -5.18 16.06 -10.29
CA VAL A 281 -5.18 14.77 -9.59
C VAL A 281 -6.61 14.27 -9.40
N PRO A 282 -6.82 12.94 -9.36
CA PRO A 282 -8.15 12.37 -9.19
C PRO A 282 -8.69 12.57 -7.76
N ILE A 283 -10.01 12.63 -7.63
CA ILE A 283 -10.71 12.62 -6.35
C ILE A 283 -10.80 11.16 -5.86
N CYS A 284 -9.99 10.80 -4.87
CA CYS A 284 -9.97 9.45 -4.32
C CYS A 284 -11.27 9.10 -3.60
N GLY A 285 -11.68 7.83 -3.69
CA GLY A 285 -12.92 7.35 -3.09
C GLY A 285 -14.14 7.48 -4.01
N LYS A 286 -13.93 7.55 -5.33
CA LYS A 286 -14.96 7.35 -6.35
C LYS A 286 -14.70 6.04 -7.09
N ARG A 287 -15.75 5.27 -7.39
CA ARG A 287 -15.63 3.97 -8.09
C ARG A 287 -14.92 4.12 -9.43
N GLU A 288 -15.36 5.07 -10.25
CA GLU A 288 -14.77 5.39 -11.55
C GLU A 288 -13.25 5.65 -11.47
N VAL A 289 -12.79 6.25 -10.37
CA VAL A 289 -11.35 6.51 -10.15
C VAL A 289 -10.61 5.23 -9.79
N LEU A 290 -11.18 4.38 -8.94
CA LEU A 290 -10.58 3.08 -8.59
C LEU A 290 -10.52 2.16 -9.83
N ASP A 291 -11.58 2.13 -10.63
CA ASP A 291 -11.64 1.36 -11.88
C ASP A 291 -10.62 1.88 -12.89
N ALA A 292 -10.47 3.21 -13.03
CA ALA A 292 -9.48 3.79 -13.94
C ALA A 292 -8.03 3.47 -13.51
N LEU A 293 -7.75 3.47 -12.20
CA LEU A 293 -6.45 3.05 -11.67
C LEU A 293 -6.20 1.57 -11.97
N LEU A 294 -7.23 0.72 -11.80
CA LEU A 294 -7.17 -0.71 -12.08
C LEU A 294 -6.98 -1.01 -13.57
N GLU A 295 -7.66 -0.30 -14.46
CA GLU A 295 -7.51 -0.50 -15.91
C GLU A 295 -6.15 -0.01 -16.40
N ALA A 296 -5.69 1.18 -15.95
CA ALA A 296 -4.34 1.65 -16.23
C ALA A 296 -3.29 0.66 -15.69
N ALA A 297 -3.58 -0.02 -14.60
CA ALA A 297 -2.67 -0.99 -14.02
C ALA A 297 -2.43 -2.23 -14.89
N TYR A 298 -3.44 -2.68 -15.64
CA TYR A 298 -3.32 -3.80 -16.59
C TYR A 298 -2.74 -3.39 -17.95
N ASP A 299 -2.72 -2.09 -18.27
CA ASP A 299 -2.21 -1.60 -19.54
C ASP A 299 -0.67 -1.47 -19.48
N PRO A 300 0.11 -2.30 -20.19
CA PRO A 300 1.58 -2.20 -20.21
C PRO A 300 2.06 -0.81 -20.65
N GLU A 301 1.31 -0.13 -21.51
CA GLU A 301 1.67 1.18 -22.06
C GLU A 301 1.21 2.34 -21.18
N SER A 302 0.54 2.07 -20.06
CA SER A 302 0.16 3.11 -19.12
C SER A 302 1.38 3.70 -18.42
N PHE A 303 1.22 4.90 -17.90
CA PHE A 303 2.28 5.56 -17.13
C PHE A 303 2.67 4.82 -15.83
N PHE A 304 1.85 3.87 -15.36
CA PHE A 304 2.22 2.99 -14.25
C PHE A 304 3.33 2.00 -14.65
N ASN A 305 3.30 1.53 -15.90
CA ASN A 305 4.13 0.43 -16.39
C ASN A 305 5.24 0.90 -17.35
N HIS A 306 5.00 2.03 -18.03
CA HIS A 306 5.93 2.64 -18.97
C HIS A 306 6.02 4.17 -18.75
N GLY A 307 7.20 4.61 -18.31
CA GLY A 307 7.46 6.04 -18.11
C GLY A 307 8.75 6.24 -17.33
N GLY A 308 9.81 6.64 -18.02
CA GLY A 308 10.96 7.27 -17.35
C GLY A 308 10.61 8.67 -16.86
N PRO A 309 11.57 9.41 -16.27
CA PRO A 309 11.34 10.77 -15.83
C PRO A 309 10.80 11.64 -16.97
N PRO A 310 9.79 12.49 -16.71
CA PRO A 310 9.23 13.38 -17.71
C PRO A 310 10.23 14.49 -18.09
N GLU A 311 10.05 15.09 -19.26
CA GLU A 311 10.96 16.12 -19.80
C GLU A 311 11.14 17.32 -18.85
N TRP A 312 10.09 17.72 -18.13
CA TRP A 312 10.18 18.80 -17.13
C TRP A 312 11.05 18.42 -15.92
N TRP A 313 11.05 17.14 -15.52
CA TRP A 313 11.87 16.64 -14.42
C TRP A 313 13.33 16.58 -14.86
N LEU A 314 13.60 16.10 -16.09
CA LEU A 314 14.92 16.14 -16.71
C LEU A 314 15.45 17.58 -16.78
N ASP A 315 14.60 18.52 -17.17
CA ASP A 315 14.92 19.94 -17.22
C ASP A 315 15.28 20.52 -15.85
N LEU A 316 14.55 20.15 -14.79
CA LEU A 316 14.87 20.53 -13.40
C LEU A 316 16.21 19.94 -12.95
N ALA A 317 16.44 18.65 -13.25
CA ALA A 317 17.69 17.96 -12.93
C ALA A 317 18.89 18.60 -13.64
N ILE A 318 18.73 19.05 -14.89
CA ILE A 318 19.77 19.67 -15.71
C ILE A 318 20.00 21.14 -15.35
N LYS A 319 18.94 21.93 -15.13
CA LYS A 319 19.03 23.40 -14.99
C LYS A 319 19.49 23.86 -13.62
N ASP A 320 19.08 23.19 -12.54
CA ASP A 320 19.29 23.75 -11.21
C ASP A 320 20.63 23.35 -10.58
N GLY A 321 21.26 22.23 -10.99
CA GLY A 321 22.50 21.71 -10.39
C GLY A 321 22.44 21.50 -8.86
N ARG A 322 21.26 21.75 -8.28
CA ARG A 322 20.82 21.73 -6.90
C ARG A 322 19.44 21.08 -6.90
N VAL A 323 19.32 19.92 -7.51
CA VAL A 323 18.38 18.96 -6.95
C VAL A 323 18.91 18.75 -5.52
N PRO A 324 18.16 19.09 -4.46
CA PRO A 324 18.70 19.05 -3.11
C PRO A 324 19.25 17.65 -2.83
N TYR A 325 20.58 17.56 -2.74
CA TYR A 325 21.36 16.32 -2.56
C TYR A 325 21.00 15.53 -1.28
N LYS A 326 20.05 16.03 -0.49
CA LYS A 326 19.53 15.39 0.72
C LYS A 326 18.21 14.64 0.50
N ASP A 327 17.56 14.81 -0.65
CA ASP A 327 16.17 14.39 -0.89
C ASP A 327 15.99 13.51 -2.15
N THR A 328 17.06 13.09 -2.86
CA THR A 328 16.94 12.41 -4.18
C THR A 328 17.97 11.30 -4.41
N ASP A 329 18.16 10.38 -3.47
CA ASP A 329 18.84 9.11 -3.80
C ASP A 329 18.03 8.26 -4.80
N ASP A 330 16.76 8.64 -5.04
CA ASP A 330 15.87 7.95 -5.97
C ASP A 330 15.80 8.68 -7.31
N LEU A 331 16.45 8.12 -8.33
CA LEU A 331 16.04 8.35 -9.70
C LEU A 331 14.62 7.80 -9.83
N PRO A 332 13.65 8.57 -10.33
CA PRO A 332 12.35 8.02 -10.65
C PRO A 332 12.51 7.02 -11.79
N THR A 333 12.60 5.75 -11.43
CA THR A 333 12.25 4.68 -12.33
C THR A 333 10.73 4.70 -12.50
N SER A 334 10.19 4.10 -13.56
CA SER A 334 8.74 3.89 -13.69
C SER A 334 8.12 3.44 -12.37
N LEU A 335 6.80 3.54 -12.18
CA LEU A 335 6.07 2.87 -11.06
C LEU A 335 6.13 1.31 -11.18
N GLY A 336 7.23 0.80 -11.76
CA GLY A 336 7.47 -0.47 -12.42
C GLY A 336 7.61 -1.64 -11.46
N GLY A 337 6.89 -1.60 -10.36
CA GLY A 337 6.76 -2.73 -9.47
C GLY A 337 5.40 -2.97 -8.89
N LEU A 338 4.39 -2.18 -9.24
CA LEU A 338 3.07 -2.55 -8.79
C LEU A 338 2.49 -3.67 -9.69
N LEU A 339 2.81 -3.68 -10.99
CA LEU A 339 1.95 -4.32 -11.99
C LEU A 339 2.75 -4.77 -13.23
N ILE A 340 3.06 -6.07 -13.33
CA ILE A 340 3.59 -6.69 -14.54
C ILE A 340 2.41 -6.99 -15.48
N PRO A 341 2.48 -6.66 -16.78
CA PRO A 341 1.35 -6.75 -17.72
C PRO A 341 0.92 -8.17 -18.11
N ASP A 342 1.79 -9.18 -17.96
CA ASP A 342 1.44 -10.59 -18.21
C ASP A 342 1.31 -11.33 -16.87
N VAL A 343 0.22 -11.09 -16.14
CA VAL A 343 -0.18 -12.01 -15.07
C VAL A 343 -0.94 -13.15 -15.74
N ASP A 344 -0.24 -14.25 -16.04
CA ASP A 344 -0.91 -15.51 -16.37
C ASP A 344 -1.47 -16.09 -15.07
N VAL A 345 -2.77 -15.90 -14.85
CA VAL A 345 -3.47 -16.44 -13.68
C VAL A 345 -3.81 -17.90 -13.95
N ASP A 346 -2.85 -18.77 -13.70
CA ASP A 346 -3.14 -20.18 -13.51
C ASP A 346 -3.89 -20.35 -12.18
N THR A 347 -5.22 -20.48 -12.22
CA THR A 347 -6.00 -20.91 -11.05
C THR A 347 -5.70 -22.39 -10.78
N LEU A 348 -4.95 -22.67 -9.71
CA LEU A 348 -4.68 -24.04 -9.23
C LEU A 348 -5.72 -24.48 -8.19
#